data_AF-F1YEC5-F1
#
_entry.id   AF-F1YEC5-F1
#
_cell.length_a   1.000
_cell.length_b   1.000
_cell.length_c   1.000
_cell.angle_alpha   90.00
_cell.angle_beta   90.00
_cell.angle_gamma   90.00
#
_symmetry.space_group_name_H-M   'P 1'
#
loop_
_entity.id
_entity.type
_entity.pdbx_description
1 polymer ?
#
loop_
_entity_poly.entity_id
_entity_poly.type
_entity_poly.pdbx_seq_one_letter_code
_entity_poly.pdbx_strand_id
1 'polypeptide(L)'
;MSSVLAVLATTVTGLMVGVEFSVAFVINPITLALPVDASIAARAHGARMLGRAMPFWYFGSLILTVGLAVAVWNTDAAWAAVTAAALLLISVVMSIALLVPINNRSLTWTPESHPADWREQQQRWDNLHYIRVAVIVAAFTFVALAATIM
;
A
#
# COMPACT_ATOMS: atom_id res chain seq x y z
N MET A 1 -7.24 -23.45 -13.69
CA MET A 1 -6.26 -22.34 -13.79
C MET A 1 -6.69 -21.13 -12.96
N SER A 2 -7.96 -20.73 -13.04
CA SER A 2 -8.52 -19.62 -12.25
C SER A 2 -8.36 -19.81 -10.73
N SER A 3 -8.53 -21.01 -10.18
CA SER A 3 -8.37 -21.25 -8.72
C SER A 3 -6.94 -21.02 -8.22
N VAL A 4 -5.92 -21.43 -8.99
CA VAL A 4 -4.51 -21.17 -8.63
C VAL A 4 -4.23 -19.67 -8.67
N LEU A 5 -4.74 -18.98 -9.69
CA LEU A 5 -4.60 -17.53 -9.82
C LEU A 5 -5.30 -16.78 -8.69
N ALA A 6 -6.49 -17.24 -8.26
CA ALA A 6 -7.21 -16.67 -7.12
C ALA A 6 -6.44 -16.85 -5.81
N VAL A 7 -5.85 -18.03 -5.56
CA VAL A 7 -5.00 -18.27 -4.39
C VAL A 7 -3.78 -17.36 -4.41
N LEU A 8 -3.10 -17.23 -5.55
CA LEU A 8 -1.94 -16.35 -5.70
C LEU A 8 -2.31 -14.88 -5.50
N ALA A 9 -3.37 -14.40 -6.15
CA ALA A 9 -3.85 -13.03 -6.03
C ALA A 9 -4.23 -12.70 -4.58
N THR A 10 -4.97 -13.58 -3.92
CA THR A 10 -5.37 -13.42 -2.51
C THR A 10 -4.15 -13.38 -1.60
N THR A 11 -3.22 -14.33 -1.75
CA THR A 11 -2.05 -14.45 -0.88
C THR A 11 -1.11 -13.24 -1.04
N VAL A 12 -0.77 -12.89 -2.28
CA VAL A 12 0.15 -11.77 -2.56
C VAL A 12 -0.47 -10.44 -2.13
N THR A 13 -1.74 -10.20 -2.46
CA THR A 13 -2.44 -8.97 -2.06
C THR A 13 -2.59 -8.89 -0.55
N GLY A 14 -2.93 -10.00 0.11
CA GLY A 14 -3.06 -10.06 1.57
C GLY A 14 -1.75 -9.74 2.30
N LEU A 15 -0.63 -10.28 1.83
CA LEU A 15 0.70 -9.95 2.37
C LEU A 15 1.04 -8.47 2.18
N MET A 16 0.78 -7.92 0.98
CA MET A 16 1.00 -6.50 0.69
C MET A 16 0.17 -5.60 1.62
N VAL A 17 -1.13 -5.89 1.78
CA VAL A 17 -2.03 -5.15 2.69
C VAL A 17 -1.58 -5.30 4.14
N GLY A 18 -1.13 -6.49 4.55
CA GLY A 18 -0.60 -6.72 5.90
C GLY A 18 0.62 -5.85 6.22
N VAL A 19 1.56 -5.71 5.27
CA VAL A 19 2.70 -4.80 5.42
C VAL A 19 2.24 -3.36 5.58
N GLU A 20 1.32 -2.89 4.73
CA GLU A 20 0.85 -1.50 4.75
C GLU A 20 0.02 -1.17 6.00
N PHE A 21 -0.78 -2.13 6.46
CA PHE A 21 -1.50 -2.04 7.72
C PHE A 21 -0.53 -1.94 8.90
N SER A 22 0.51 -2.79 8.95
CA SER A 22 1.55 -2.72 9.97
C SER A 22 2.28 -1.38 9.95
N VAL A 23 2.59 -0.84 8.77
CA VAL A 23 3.19 0.50 8.65
C VAL A 23 2.30 1.56 9.31
N ALA A 24 1.01 1.56 8.98
CA ALA A 24 0.07 2.57 9.49
C ALA A 24 -0.14 2.48 11.00
N PHE A 25 -0.40 1.27 11.54
CA PHE A 25 -0.88 1.10 12.91
C PHE A 25 0.18 0.65 13.91
N VAL A 26 1.37 0.24 13.46
CA VAL A 26 2.44 -0.26 14.34
C VAL A 26 3.71 0.56 14.15
N ILE A 27 4.26 0.60 12.94
CA ILE A 27 5.56 1.24 12.68
C ILE A 27 5.48 2.76 12.84
N ASN A 28 4.46 3.41 12.26
CA ASN A 28 4.31 4.85 12.36
C ASN A 28 4.15 5.32 13.82
N PRO A 29 3.27 4.74 14.65
CA PRO A 29 3.19 5.08 16.07
C PRO A 29 4.50 4.87 16.83
N ILE A 30 5.19 3.74 16.61
CA ILE A 30 6.49 3.47 17.25
C ILE A 30 7.51 4.55 16.88
N THR A 31 7.63 4.89 15.59
CA THR A 31 8.62 5.87 15.12
C THR A 31 8.30 7.30 15.57
N LEU A 32 7.01 7.65 15.73
CA LEU A 32 6.60 8.97 16.24
C LEU A 32 6.85 9.15 17.74
N ALA A 33 6.86 8.06 18.51
CA ALA A 33 7.14 8.10 19.94
C ALA A 33 8.63 8.26 20.28
N LEU A 34 9.52 8.12 19.29
CA LEU A 34 10.96 8.27 19.47
C LEU A 34 11.38 9.75 19.59
N PRO A 35 12.55 10.03 20.19
CA PRO A 35 13.19 11.35 20.08
C PRO A 35 13.32 11.78 18.61
N VAL A 36 13.28 13.09 18.36
CA VAL A 36 13.24 13.71 17.01
C VAL A 36 14.26 13.08 16.06
N ASP A 37 15.52 13.02 16.49
CA ASP A 37 16.64 12.50 15.69
C ASP A 37 16.41 11.05 15.24
N ALA A 38 15.98 10.21 16.17
CA ALA A 38 15.70 8.80 15.91
C ALA A 38 14.44 8.61 15.05
N SER A 39 13.42 9.44 15.25
CA SER A 39 12.19 9.43 14.45
C SER A 39 12.49 9.74 12.97
N ILE A 40 13.27 10.78 12.72
CA ILE A 40 13.65 11.22 11.36
C ILE A 40 14.54 10.18 10.70
N ALA A 41 15.56 9.67 11.40
CA ALA A 41 16.42 8.63 10.87
C ALA A 41 15.63 7.35 10.50
N ALA A 42 14.72 6.91 11.38
CA ALA A 42 13.89 5.74 11.14
C ALA A 42 12.95 5.93 9.95
N ARG A 43 12.26 7.08 9.85
CA ARG A 43 11.36 7.41 8.74
C ARG A 43 12.12 7.51 7.41
N ALA A 44 13.28 8.17 7.38
CA ALA A 44 14.09 8.31 6.16
C ALA A 44 14.66 6.96 5.68
N HIS A 45 15.07 6.09 6.60
CA HIS A 45 15.50 4.73 6.25
C HIS A 45 14.32 3.88 5.75
N GLY A 46 13.20 3.90 6.48
CA GLY A 46 11.97 3.21 6.10
C GLY A 46 11.46 3.61 4.71
N ALA A 47 11.44 4.91 4.40
CA ALA A 47 11.06 5.43 3.09
C ALA A 47 11.96 4.93 1.96
N ARG A 48 13.29 4.81 2.17
CA ARG A 48 14.22 4.24 1.19
C ARG A 48 13.99 2.75 0.95
N MET A 49 13.85 1.97 2.02
CA MET A 49 13.65 0.53 1.93
C MET A 49 12.29 0.20 1.30
N LEU A 50 11.21 0.75 1.85
CA LEU A 50 9.85 0.52 1.37
C LEU A 50 9.64 1.10 -0.03
N GLY A 51 10.21 2.27 -0.34
CA GLY A 51 10.15 2.85 -1.69
C GLY A 51 10.77 1.97 -2.77
N ARG A 52 11.76 1.14 -2.42
CA ARG A 52 12.37 0.16 -3.34
C ARG A 52 11.56 -1.13 -3.43
N ALA A 53 11.00 -1.60 -2.32
CA ALA A 53 10.33 -2.90 -2.26
C ALA A 53 8.84 -2.84 -2.67
N MET A 54 8.11 -1.83 -2.22
CA MET A 54 6.64 -1.75 -2.37
C MET A 54 6.15 -1.70 -3.81
N PRO A 55 6.81 -1.06 -4.79
CA PRO A 55 6.34 -1.09 -6.18
C PRO A 55 6.13 -2.52 -6.71
N PHE A 56 7.02 -3.45 -6.39
CA PHE A 56 6.88 -4.86 -6.80
C PHE A 56 5.64 -5.52 -6.20
N TRP A 57 5.35 -5.25 -4.92
CA TRP A 57 4.16 -5.76 -4.24
C TRP A 57 2.87 -5.18 -4.84
N TYR A 58 2.83 -3.87 -5.12
CA TYR A 58 1.66 -3.22 -5.71
C TYR A 58 1.38 -3.68 -7.14
N PHE A 59 2.40 -3.63 -8.01
CA PHE A 59 2.23 -4.07 -9.40
C PHE A 59 1.99 -5.57 -9.50
N GLY A 60 2.65 -6.38 -8.68
CA GLY A 60 2.38 -7.81 -8.59
C GLY A 60 0.94 -8.12 -8.20
N SER A 61 0.43 -7.47 -7.15
CA SER A 61 -0.97 -7.62 -6.70
C SER A 61 -1.95 -7.16 -7.79
N LEU A 62 -1.68 -6.03 -8.44
CA LEU A 62 -2.52 -5.49 -9.51
C LEU A 62 -2.55 -6.43 -10.73
N ILE A 63 -1.40 -6.89 -11.20
CA ILE A 63 -1.30 -7.80 -12.36
C ILE A 63 -2.04 -9.11 -12.08
N LEU A 64 -1.84 -9.70 -10.90
CA LEU A 64 -2.55 -10.93 -10.51
C LEU A 64 -4.06 -10.71 -10.44
N THR A 65 -4.50 -9.58 -9.88
CA THR A 65 -5.93 -9.26 -9.76
C THR A 65 -6.58 -8.97 -11.11
N VAL A 66 -5.88 -8.26 -12.02
CA VAL A 66 -6.33 -8.07 -13.41
C VAL A 66 -6.40 -9.41 -14.14
N GLY A 67 -5.38 -10.26 -13.98
CA GLY A 67 -5.40 -11.61 -14.55
C GLY A 67 -6.59 -12.43 -14.03
N LEU A 68 -6.90 -12.33 -12.74
CA LEU A 68 -8.07 -12.95 -12.15
C LEU A 68 -9.36 -12.41 -12.79
N ALA A 69 -9.51 -11.09 -12.90
CA ALA A 69 -10.67 -10.46 -13.53
C ALA A 69 -10.89 -10.92 -14.97
N VAL A 70 -9.81 -11.06 -15.76
CA VAL A 70 -9.87 -11.61 -17.12
C VAL A 70 -10.28 -13.08 -17.09
N ALA A 71 -9.74 -13.88 -16.17
CA ALA A 71 -10.02 -15.31 -16.07
C ALA A 71 -11.46 -15.62 -15.65
N VAL A 72 -12.11 -14.73 -14.88
CA VAL A 72 -13.49 -14.91 -14.39
C VAL A 72 -14.52 -14.03 -15.13
N TRP A 73 -14.16 -13.42 -16.26
CA TRP A 73 -14.96 -12.37 -16.92
C TRP A 73 -16.43 -12.74 -17.21
N ASN A 74 -16.69 -14.01 -17.54
CA ASN A 74 -18.02 -14.51 -17.88
C ASN A 74 -18.74 -15.21 -16.70
N THR A 75 -18.29 -14.97 -15.46
CA THR A 75 -18.90 -15.54 -14.25
C THR A 75 -19.36 -14.45 -13.28
N ASP A 76 -20.15 -14.84 -12.28
CA ASP A 76 -20.62 -13.94 -11.24
C ASP A 76 -19.49 -13.34 -10.38
N ALA A 77 -18.26 -13.86 -10.47
CA ALA A 77 -17.10 -13.32 -9.77
C ALA A 77 -16.46 -12.10 -10.47
N ALA A 78 -16.81 -11.81 -11.73
CA ALA A 78 -16.19 -10.76 -12.54
C ALA A 78 -16.25 -9.38 -11.89
N TRP A 79 -17.42 -8.99 -11.37
CA TRP A 79 -17.62 -7.66 -10.79
C TRP A 79 -16.72 -7.44 -9.56
N ALA A 80 -16.54 -8.46 -8.72
CA ALA A 80 -15.69 -8.39 -7.53
C ALA A 80 -14.22 -8.26 -7.94
N ALA A 81 -13.75 -9.08 -8.88
CA ALA A 81 -12.38 -9.03 -9.37
C ALA A 81 -12.04 -7.69 -10.06
N VAL A 82 -12.97 -7.15 -10.87
CA VAL A 82 -12.81 -5.84 -11.54
C VAL A 82 -12.77 -4.71 -10.50
N THR A 83 -13.66 -4.75 -9.50
CA THR A 83 -13.67 -3.75 -8.42
C THR A 83 -12.38 -3.77 -7.62
N ALA A 84 -11.85 -4.96 -7.30
CA ALA A 84 -10.56 -5.11 -6.65
C ALA A 84 -9.43 -4.50 -7.47
N ALA A 85 -9.36 -4.79 -8.78
CA ALA A 85 -8.34 -4.23 -9.66
C ALA A 85 -8.43 -2.70 -9.74
N ALA A 86 -9.64 -2.14 -9.82
CA ALA A 86 -9.85 -0.70 -9.84
C ALA A 86 -9.39 -0.02 -8.55
N LEU A 87 -9.68 -0.60 -7.39
CA LEU A 87 -9.24 -0.08 -6.09
C LEU A 87 -7.71 -0.15 -5.93
N LEU A 88 -7.06 -1.23 -6.38
CA LEU A 88 -5.60 -1.33 -6.41
C LEU A 88 -4.98 -0.26 -7.32
N LEU A 89 -5.57 -0.03 -8.49
CA LEU A 89 -5.13 1.02 -9.41
C LEU A 89 -5.27 2.41 -8.77
N ILE A 90 -6.41 2.70 -8.13
CA ILE A 90 -6.63 3.94 -7.36
C ILE A 90 -5.54 4.09 -6.30
N SER A 91 -5.22 3.03 -5.55
CA SER A 91 -4.15 3.07 -4.56
C SER A 91 -2.77 3.38 -5.17
N VAL A 92 -2.46 2.85 -6.36
CA VAL A 92 -1.20 3.15 -7.07
C VAL A 92 -1.15 4.63 -7.46
N VAL A 93 -2.26 5.16 -8.00
CA VAL A 93 -2.37 6.58 -8.37
C VAL A 93 -2.23 7.47 -7.13
N MET A 94 -2.92 7.16 -6.03
CA MET A 94 -2.77 7.87 -4.75
C MET A 94 -1.31 7.89 -4.29
N SER A 95 -0.61 6.76 -4.41
CA SER A 95 0.80 6.68 -4.03
C SER A 95 1.66 7.65 -4.83
N ILE A 96 1.58 7.58 -6.16
CA ILE A 96 2.46 8.35 -7.05
C ILE A 96 2.13 9.85 -6.97
N ALA A 97 0.85 10.21 -6.90
CA ALA A 97 0.40 11.59 -6.91
C ALA A 97 0.52 12.29 -5.55
N LEU A 98 0.36 11.56 -4.44
CA LEU A 98 0.20 12.16 -3.11
C LEU A 98 1.30 11.74 -2.12
N LEU A 99 1.60 10.45 -2.00
CA LEU A 99 2.52 9.94 -0.96
C LEU A 99 3.99 10.01 -1.37
N VAL A 100 4.32 9.60 -2.60
CA VAL A 100 5.69 9.58 -3.13
C VAL A 100 6.33 10.98 -3.15
N PRO A 101 5.63 12.06 -3.53
CA PRO A 101 6.22 13.41 -3.48
C PRO A 101 6.64 13.83 -2.07
N ILE A 102 5.88 13.46 -1.05
CA ILE A 102 6.24 13.74 0.35
C ILE A 102 7.41 12.86 0.78
N ASN A 103 7.36 11.56 0.45
CA ASN A 103 8.47 10.64 0.76
C ASN A 103 9.78 11.11 0.15
N ASN A 104 9.79 11.54 -1.11
CA ASN A 104 10.99 12.01 -1.81
C ASN A 104 11.67 13.19 -1.10
N ARG A 105 10.90 14.07 -0.43
CA ARG A 105 11.46 15.14 0.40
C ARG A 105 12.15 14.56 1.63
N SER A 106 11.51 13.61 2.30
CA SER A 106 12.01 12.98 3.52
C SER A 106 13.24 12.08 3.34
N LEU A 107 13.53 11.61 2.12
CA LEU A 107 14.66 10.72 1.85
C LEU A 107 16.02 11.34 2.21
N THR A 108 16.13 12.66 2.17
CA THR A 108 17.38 13.40 2.40
C THR A 108 17.48 14.01 3.79
N TRP A 109 16.44 13.88 4.61
CA TRP A 109 16.43 14.49 5.94
C TRP A 109 17.38 13.76 6.89
N THR A 110 18.11 14.55 7.67
CA THR A 110 18.92 14.07 8.80
C THR A 110 18.48 14.80 10.07
N PRO A 111 18.86 14.31 11.27
CA PRO A 111 18.61 15.03 12.52
C PRO A 111 19.09 16.50 12.50
N GLU A 112 20.22 16.75 11.82
CA GLU A 112 20.85 18.07 11.73
C GLU A 112 20.27 18.92 10.58
N SER A 113 19.60 18.29 9.61
CA SER A 113 19.12 18.92 8.39
C SER A 113 17.74 18.41 7.98
N HIS A 114 16.71 19.07 8.51
CA HIS A 114 15.31 18.84 8.18
C HIS A 114 14.54 20.18 8.14
N PRO A 115 13.42 20.29 7.40
CA PRO A 115 12.63 21.51 7.41
C PRO A 115 11.88 21.67 8.75
N ALA A 116 11.55 22.90 9.15
CA ALA A 116 10.87 23.17 10.42
C ALA A 116 9.47 22.53 10.51
N ASP A 117 8.82 22.32 9.36
CA ASP A 117 7.48 21.73 9.22
C ASP A 117 7.50 20.20 9.04
N TRP A 118 8.62 19.52 9.32
CA TRP A 118 8.77 18.08 9.06
C TRP A 118 7.65 17.23 9.68
N ARG A 119 7.17 17.59 10.89
CA ARG A 119 6.05 16.90 11.56
C ARG A 119 4.74 17.04 10.82
N GLU A 120 4.44 18.23 10.30
CA GLU A 120 3.22 18.47 9.54
C GLU A 120 3.23 17.66 8.25
N GLN A 121 4.37 17.62 7.55
CA GLN A 121 4.55 16.80 6.36
C GLN A 121 4.39 15.30 6.65
N GLN A 122 4.95 14.80 7.76
CA GLN A 122 4.79 13.40 8.19
C GLN A 122 3.34 13.09 8.56
N GLN A 123 2.67 13.96 9.33
CA GLN A 123 1.27 13.78 9.70
C GLN A 123 0.36 13.76 8.47
N ARG A 124 0.63 14.63 7.48
CA ARG A 124 -0.09 14.63 6.21
C ARG A 124 0.10 13.32 5.45
N TRP A 125 1.33 12.80 5.42
CA TRP A 125 1.61 11.50 4.82
C TRP A 125 0.86 10.37 5.56
N ASP A 126 0.91 10.35 6.89
CA ASP A 126 0.23 9.35 7.72
C ASP A 126 -1.29 9.36 7.47
N ASN A 127 -1.91 10.55 7.43
CA ASN A 127 -3.34 10.70 7.14
C ASN A 127 -3.72 10.17 5.75
N LEU A 128 -2.93 10.50 4.72
CA LEU A 128 -3.13 9.97 3.36
C LEU A 128 -2.91 8.46 3.31
N HIS A 129 -1.96 7.95 4.09
CA HIS A 129 -1.66 6.53 4.18
C HIS A 129 -2.79 5.75 4.84
N TYR A 130 -3.43 6.26 5.90
CA TYR A 130 -4.62 5.63 6.49
C TYR A 130 -5.76 5.48 5.47
N ILE A 131 -6.03 6.52 4.67
CA ILE A 131 -7.05 6.45 3.62
C ILE A 131 -6.67 5.38 2.60
N ARG A 132 -5.39 5.34 2.18
CA ARG A 132 -4.88 4.34 1.25
C ARG A 132 -5.03 2.91 1.82
N VAL A 133 -4.72 2.71 3.11
CA VAL A 133 -4.91 1.42 3.79
C VAL A 133 -6.36 0.97 3.72
N ALA A 134 -7.33 1.86 3.96
CA ALA A 134 -8.74 1.52 3.81
C ALA A 134 -9.10 1.07 2.38
N VAL A 135 -8.57 1.76 1.36
CA VAL A 135 -8.77 1.41 -0.06
C VAL A 135 -8.21 0.03 -0.38
N ILE A 136 -6.97 -0.29 0.04
CA ILE A 136 -6.36 -1.59 -0.27
C ILE A 136 -6.93 -2.73 0.57
N VAL A 137 -7.42 -2.47 1.79
CA VAL A 137 -8.18 -3.45 2.58
C VAL A 137 -9.48 -3.79 1.85
N ALA A 138 -10.22 -2.79 1.37
CA ALA A 138 -11.41 -3.03 0.56
C ALA A 138 -11.08 -3.81 -0.72
N ALA A 139 -9.99 -3.46 -1.40
CA ALA A 139 -9.53 -4.19 -2.58
C ALA A 139 -9.25 -5.66 -2.26
N PHE A 140 -8.54 -5.94 -1.17
CA PHE A 140 -8.25 -7.30 -0.71
C PHE A 140 -9.53 -8.07 -0.36
N THR A 141 -10.51 -7.45 0.29
CA THR A 141 -11.83 -8.06 0.53
C THR A 141 -12.50 -8.46 -0.78
N PHE A 142 -12.44 -7.64 -1.83
CA PHE A 142 -12.98 -7.99 -3.14
C PHE A 142 -12.20 -9.09 -3.86
N VAL A 143 -10.88 -9.15 -3.72
CA VAL A 143 -10.07 -10.28 -4.21
C VAL A 143 -10.53 -11.58 -3.53
N ALA A 144 -10.65 -11.57 -2.21
CA ALA A 144 -11.10 -12.73 -1.44
C ALA A 144 -12.54 -13.12 -1.81
N LEU A 145 -13.44 -12.15 -1.97
CA LEU A 145 -14.81 -12.40 -2.41
C LEU A 145 -14.84 -13.07 -3.79
N ALA A 146 -14.11 -12.52 -4.77
CA ALA A 146 -14.00 -13.12 -6.10
C ALA A 146 -13.48 -14.56 -6.03
N ALA A 147 -12.49 -14.85 -5.17
CA ALA A 147 -11.96 -16.20 -4.97
C ALA A 147 -12.98 -17.19 -4.36
N THR A 148 -14.00 -16.69 -3.64
CA THR A 148 -15.03 -17.53 -2.99
C THR A 148 -16.28 -17.78 -3.83
N ILE A 149 -16.58 -16.91 -4.81
CA ILE A 149 -17.81 -16.97 -5.62
C ILE A 149 -17.57 -17.38 -7.09
N MET A 150 -16.32 -17.73 -7.42
CA MET A 150 -15.87 -18.07 -8.78
C MET A 150 -16.12 -19.52 -9.19
#